data_AF-A0A925HNE2-F1
#
_entry.id   AF-A0A925HNE2-F1
#
_cell.length_a   1.000
_cell.length_b   1.000
_cell.length_c   1.000
_cell.angle_alpha   90.00
_cell.angle_beta   90.00
_cell.angle_gamma   90.00
#
_symmetry.space_group_name_H-M   'P 1'
#
loop_
_entity.id
_entity.type
_entity.pdbx_description
1 polymer ?
#
loop_
_entity_poly.entity_id
_entity_poly.type
_entity_poly.pdbx_seq_one_letter_code
_entity_poly.pdbx_strand_id
1 'polypeptide(L)'
;MHAEGVLGGHGPVVRFISAVALLELQLGADTPKRKKAVDQLHQAFQSGRVLGLTPTILDHAGRLFRTMYGNASGLTDRLGS
;
A
#
# COMPACT_ATOMS: atom_id res chain seq x y z
N MET A 1 15.11 21.95 0.45
CA MET A 1 15.07 21.86 -1.03
C MET A 1 15.62 20.49 -1.39
N HIS A 2 14.94 19.51 -1.98
CA HIS A 2 13.61 19.41 -2.60
C HIS A 2 13.05 18.02 -2.29
N ALA A 3 11.80 17.94 -1.83
CA ALA A 3 11.00 16.71 -1.88
C ALA A 3 10.28 16.62 -3.23
N GLU A 4 11.00 16.93 -4.30
CA GLU A 4 10.57 16.77 -5.69
C GLU A 4 10.95 15.36 -6.11
N GLY A 5 10.07 14.39 -5.87
CA GLY A 5 10.42 13.01 -6.23
C GLY A 5 9.38 11.94 -6.00
N VAL A 6 8.11 12.29 -5.76
CA VAL A 6 6.99 11.34 -5.86
C VAL A 6 5.76 11.98 -6.54
N LEU A 7 5.74 13.31 -6.65
CA LEU A 7 4.64 14.06 -7.23
C LEU A 7 5.02 14.48 -8.65
N GLY A 8 5.04 13.53 -9.58
CA GLY A 8 5.26 13.79 -11.01
C GLY A 8 4.41 14.95 -11.55
N GLY A 9 4.99 15.66 -12.53
CA GLY A 9 4.61 16.97 -13.04
C GLY A 9 3.19 17.16 -13.58
N HIS A 10 2.97 18.38 -14.07
CA HIS A 10 1.69 19.00 -14.42
C HIS A 10 0.89 18.27 -15.51
N GLY A 11 0.11 17.28 -15.08
CA GLY A 11 -1.03 16.70 -15.79
C GLY A 11 -2.01 16.10 -14.78
N PRO A 12 -3.28 15.83 -15.13
CA PRO A 12 -4.23 15.19 -14.23
C PRO A 12 -3.90 13.70 -14.10
N VAL A 13 -2.77 13.39 -13.45
CA VAL A 13 -2.40 12.02 -13.10
C VAL A 13 -3.40 11.56 -12.04
N VAL A 14 -4.31 10.66 -12.43
CA VAL A 14 -5.18 9.99 -11.47
C VAL A 14 -4.31 9.09 -10.62
N ARG A 15 -4.01 9.52 -9.40
CA ARG A 15 -3.20 8.76 -8.45
C ARG A 15 -4.10 7.88 -7.60
N PHE A 16 -3.82 6.59 -7.60
CA PHE A 16 -4.42 5.61 -6.71
C PHE A 16 -3.39 5.11 -5.69
N ILE A 17 -3.86 4.71 -4.52
CA ILE A 17 -3.05 4.03 -3.50
C ILE A 17 -3.73 2.73 -3.09
N SER A 18 -2.99 1.64 -2.91
CA SER A 18 -3.59 0.40 -2.39
C SER A 18 -3.88 0.54 -0.89
N ALA A 19 -4.94 -0.11 -0.43
CA ALA A 19 -5.25 -0.17 1.00
C ALA A 19 -4.09 -0.81 1.81
N VAL A 20 -3.33 -1.73 1.20
CA VAL A 20 -2.15 -2.35 1.82
C VAL A 20 -1.03 -1.34 2.04
N ALA A 21 -0.69 -0.52 1.02
CA ALA A 21 0.34 0.50 1.17
C ALA A 21 -0.04 1.55 2.22
N LEU A 22 -1.33 1.92 2.30
CA LEU A 22 -1.81 2.82 3.34
C LEU A 22 -1.67 2.20 4.74
N LEU A 23 -1.98 0.91 4.89
CA LEU A 23 -1.80 0.17 6.14
C LEU A 23 -0.32 0.12 6.55
N GLU A 24 0.59 -0.19 5.62
CA GLU A 24 2.03 -0.23 5.88
C GLU A 24 2.57 1.14 6.32
N LEU A 25 2.12 2.22 5.68
CA LEU A 25 2.48 3.58 6.08
C LEU A 25 1.98 3.91 7.49
N GLN A 26 0.76 3.48 7.85
CA GLN A 26 0.22 3.65 9.19
C GLN A 26 1.02 2.87 10.24
N LEU A 27 1.39 1.62 9.94
CA LEU A 27 2.20 0.79 10.83
C LEU A 27 3.60 1.40 11.05
N GLY A 28 4.20 1.97 10.00
CA GLY A 28 5.51 2.65 10.09
C GLY A 28 5.49 4.05 10.69
N ALA A 29 4.31 4.63 10.95
CA ALA A 29 4.16 5.99 11.48
C ALA A 29 4.30 6.03 13.02
N ASP A 30 5.52 5.83 13.50
CA ASP A 30 5.87 5.77 14.92
C ASP A 30 5.97 7.15 15.62
N THR A 31 6.18 8.25 14.88
CA THR A 31 6.30 9.60 15.44
C THR A 31 5.07 10.47 15.13
N PRO A 32 4.74 11.48 15.95
CA PRO A 32 3.65 12.42 15.67
C PRO A 32 3.75 13.10 14.29
N LYS A 33 4.98 13.43 13.87
CA LYS A 33 5.24 14.02 12.54
C LYS A 33 4.90 13.03 11.41
N ARG A 34 5.29 11.76 11.55
CA ARG A 34 4.99 10.72 10.55
C ARG A 34 3.49 10.42 10.50
N LYS A 35 2.82 10.34 11.64
CA LYS A 35 1.35 10.16 11.72
C LYS A 35 0.62 11.27 10.95
N LYS A 36 0.98 12.54 11.21
CA LYS A 36 0.41 13.68 10.49
C LYS A 36 0.63 13.61 8.98
N ALA A 37 1.78 13.13 8.52
CA ALA A 37 2.06 12.97 7.09
C ALA A 37 1.18 11.86 6.46
N VAL A 38 0.96 10.75 7.17
CA VAL A 38 0.07 9.68 6.73
C VAL A 38 -1.38 10.15 6.68
N ASP A 39 -1.83 10.94 7.65
CA ASP A 39 -3.17 11.55 7.64
C ASP A 39 -3.35 12.48 6.43
N GLN A 40 -2.34 13.29 6.12
CA GLN A 40 -2.35 14.16 4.94
C GLN A 40 -2.41 13.36 3.63
N LEU A 41 -1.67 12.25 3.55
CA LEU A 41 -1.76 11.33 2.41
C LEU A 41 -3.16 10.74 2.30
N HIS A 42 -3.71 10.21 3.39
CA HIS A 42 -5.05 9.64 3.40
C HIS A 42 -6.11 10.66 2.95
N GLN A 43 -6.02 11.91 3.42
CA GLN A 43 -6.90 13.01 2.97
C GLN A 43 -6.73 13.35 1.48
N ALA A 44 -5.52 13.28 0.94
CA ALA A 44 -5.25 13.53 -0.48
C ALA A 44 -5.82 12.41 -1.39
N PHE A 45 -5.96 11.19 -0.87
CA PHE A 45 -6.55 10.04 -1.53
C PHE A 45 -7.98 9.77 -1.02
N GLN A 46 -8.89 10.73 -1.21
CA GLN A 46 -10.31 10.59 -0.82
C GLN A 46 -10.97 9.29 -1.32
N SER A 47 -12.06 8.87 -0.66
CA SER A 47 -12.86 7.67 -0.92
C SER A 47 -13.21 7.54 -2.41
N GLY A 48 -12.50 6.64 -3.11
CA GLY A 48 -12.56 6.49 -4.57
C GLY A 48 -11.18 6.40 -5.22
N ARG A 49 -10.13 6.84 -4.51
CA ARG A 49 -8.73 6.71 -4.94
C ARG A 49 -7.90 5.73 -4.13
N VAL A 50 -8.49 5.17 -3.06
CA VAL A 50 -7.94 4.00 -2.37
C VAL A 50 -8.49 2.73 -3.04
N LEU A 51 -7.59 1.91 -3.58
CA LEU A 51 -7.93 0.61 -4.12
C LEU A 51 -8.10 -0.37 -2.96
N GLY A 52 -9.35 -0.74 -2.71
CA GLY A 52 -9.68 -1.75 -1.71
C GLY A 52 -9.20 -3.15 -2.09
N LEU A 53 -9.06 -3.99 -1.09
CA LEU A 53 -8.82 -5.42 -1.28
C LEU A 53 -10.14 -6.10 -1.66
N THR A 54 -10.33 -6.35 -2.96
CA THR A 54 -11.48 -7.13 -3.44
C THR A 54 -11.14 -8.62 -3.45
N PRO A 55 -12.13 -9.52 -3.35
CA PRO A 55 -11.90 -10.96 -3.46
C PRO A 55 -11.11 -11.32 -4.72
N THR A 56 -11.42 -10.71 -5.86
CA THR A 56 -10.72 -10.95 -7.13
C THR A 56 -9.25 -10.56 -7.09
N ILE A 57 -8.90 -9.44 -6.45
CA ILE A 57 -7.51 -9.00 -6.29
C ILE A 57 -6.75 -9.96 -5.38
N LEU A 58 -7.38 -10.42 -4.29
CA LEU A 58 -6.80 -11.38 -3.37
C LEU A 58 -6.57 -12.75 -4.02
N ASP A 59 -7.53 -13.24 -4.79
CA ASP A 59 -7.41 -14.48 -5.55
C ASP A 59 -6.26 -14.40 -6.57
N HIS A 60 -6.14 -13.26 -7.26
CA HIS A 60 -5.05 -13.02 -8.20
C HIS A 60 -3.70 -12.99 -7.49
N ALA A 61 -3.61 -12.28 -6.36
CA ALA A 61 -2.40 -12.24 -5.55
C ALA A 61 -1.98 -13.64 -5.06
N GLY A 62 -2.93 -14.47 -4.64
CA GLY A 62 -2.68 -15.85 -4.23
C GLY A 62 -2.16 -16.74 -5.38
N ARG A 63 -2.72 -16.60 -6.59
CA ARG A 63 -2.22 -17.30 -7.79
C ARG A 63 -0.81 -16.84 -8.17
N LEU A 64 -0.56 -15.53 -8.14
CA LEU A 64 0.75 -14.96 -8.43
C LEU A 64 1.80 -15.45 -7.43
N PHE A 65 1.47 -15.38 -6.13
CA PHE A 65 2.32 -15.89 -5.06
C PHE A 65 2.66 -17.38 -5.27
N ARG A 66 1.66 -18.21 -5.61
CA ARG A 66 1.89 -19.63 -5.91
C ARG A 66 2.75 -19.87 -7.13
N THR A 67 2.65 -19.00 -8.13
CA THR A 67 3.49 -19.07 -9.34
C THR A 67 4.95 -18.75 -9.01
N MET A 68 5.18 -17.77 -8.13
CA MET A 68 6.54 -17.34 -7.75
C MET A 68 7.19 -18.26 -6.72
N TYR A 69 6.43 -18.81 -5.78
CA TYR A 69 6.95 -19.51 -4.61
C TYR A 69 6.44 -20.96 -4.45
N GLY A 70 5.72 -21.48 -5.44
CA GLY A 70 5.09 -22.79 -5.37
C GLY A 70 3.98 -22.85 -4.31
N ASN A 71 3.80 -24.01 -3.70
CA ASN A 71 2.86 -24.23 -2.59
C ASN A 71 3.30 -23.60 -1.26
N ALA A 72 4.36 -22.78 -1.24
CA ALA A 72 4.92 -22.15 -0.04
C ALA A 72 5.30 -23.13 1.08
N SER A 73 5.52 -24.40 0.74
CA SER A 73 6.01 -25.41 1.67
C SER A 73 7.40 -25.02 2.16
N GLY A 74 7.49 -24.52 3.39
CA GLY A 74 8.73 -24.06 4.02
C GLY A 74 8.88 -22.54 4.19
N LEU A 75 7.92 -21.73 3.75
CA LEU A 75 7.86 -20.32 4.12
C LEU A 75 7.26 -20.22 5.54
N THR A 76 8.08 -19.81 6.50
CA THR A 76 7.63 -19.53 7.86
C THR A 76 6.65 -18.36 7.83
N ASP A 77 5.44 -18.59 8.34
CA ASP A 77 4.49 -17.52 8.60
C ASP A 77 5.11 -16.55 9.63
N ARG A 78 5.36 -15.32 9.19
CA ARG A 78 5.95 -14.28 10.05
C ARG A 78 4.89 -13.49 10.83
N LEU A 79 3.61 -13.84 10.68
CA LEU A 79 2.49 -13.26 11.42
C LEU A 79 2.00 -14.14 12.57
N GLY A 80 2.57 -15.34 12.73
CA GLY A 80 2.33 -16.26 13.83
C GLY A 80 3.59 -16.51 14.66
N SER A 81 4.08 -15.49 15.36
CA SER A 81 5.10 -15.63 16.43
C SER A 81 4.82 -14.69 17.58
#